data_AF-A0A6I2SVW8-F1
#
_entry.id   AF-A0A6I2SVW8-F1
#
_cell.length_a   1.000
_cell.length_b   1.000
_cell.length_c   1.000
_cell.angle_alpha   90.00
_cell.angle_beta   90.00
_cell.angle_gamma   90.00
#
_symmetry.space_group_name_H-M   'P 1'
#
loop_
_entity.id
_entity.type
_entity.pdbx_description
1 polymer ?
#
loop_
_entity_poly.entity_id
_entity_poly.type
_entity_poly.pdbx_seq_one_letter_code
_entity_poly.pdbx_strand_id
1 'polypeptide(L)' 'MSGKNAWLLGNGDPPPRQPSINEIISLLEAELAKGEAIYTPAELKKLATKLSEYRDHLRVLTQGG' A
#
# COMPACT_ATOMS: atom_id res chain seq x y z
N MET A 1 9.84 -3.28 18.04
CA MET A 1 9.20 -4.00 16.90
C MET A 1 8.78 -2.97 15.88
N SER A 2 9.32 -3.04 14.67
CA SER A 2 9.15 -1.99 13.65
C SER A 2 7.67 -1.90 13.25
N GLY A 3 6.99 -0.80 13.54
CA GLY A 3 5.56 -0.57 13.22
C GLY A 3 5.27 -0.43 11.72
N LYS A 4 6.18 -0.94 10.87
CA LYS A 4 6.15 -0.88 9.42
C LYS A 4 5.47 -2.12 8.84
N ASN A 5 4.75 -1.93 7.76
CA ASN A 5 4.24 -3.03 6.95
C ASN A 5 5.28 -3.41 5.88
N ALA A 6 6.15 -4.38 6.21
CA ALA A 6 7.25 -4.82 5.34
C ALA A 6 6.74 -5.43 4.01
N TRP A 7 5.57 -6.08 4.02
CA TRP A 7 4.96 -6.63 2.82
C TRP A 7 4.61 -5.54 1.80
N LEU A 8 4.02 -4.42 2.25
CA LEU A 8 3.72 -3.29 1.36
C LEU A 8 4.99 -2.67 0.76
N LEU A 9 6.12 -2.77 1.45
CA LEU A 9 7.44 -2.36 0.92
C LEU A 9 8.10 -3.41 0.00
N GLY A 10 7.52 -4.61 -0.12
CA GLY A 10 8.08 -5.71 -0.92
C GLY A 10 9.19 -6.51 -0.21
N ASN A 11 9.34 -6.32 1.10
CA ASN A 11 10.42 -6.92 1.91
C ASN A 11 9.92 -8.01 2.88
N GLY A 12 8.64 -8.39 2.80
CA GLY A 12 8.03 -9.34 3.72
C GLY A 12 7.07 -10.29 3.02
N ASP A 13 6.76 -11.38 3.72
CA ASP A 13 5.83 -12.39 3.22
C ASP A 13 4.43 -11.82 2.99
N PRO A 14 3.74 -12.31 1.95
CA PRO A 14 2.34 -11.95 1.75
C PRO A 14 1.48 -12.39 2.94
N PRO A 15 0.41 -11.65 3.24
CA PRO A 15 -0.52 -12.04 4.28
C PRO A 15 -1.18 -13.41 3.94
N PRO A 16 -1.60 -14.18 4.96
CA PRO A 16 -2.20 -15.51 4.76
C PRO A 16 -3.44 -15.52 3.87
N ARG A 17 -4.15 -14.38 3.83
CA ARG A 17 -5.25 -14.13 2.92
C ARG A 17 -4.85 -13.01 1.96
N GLN A 18 -5.06 -13.24 0.67
CA GLN A 18 -4.89 -12.20 -0.33
C GLN A 18 -5.92 -11.07 -0.12
N PRO A 19 -5.47 -9.84 0.18
CA PRO A 19 -6.39 -8.72 0.36
C PRO A 19 -6.97 -8.29 -0.98
N SER A 20 -8.20 -7.77 -0.97
CA SER A 20 -8.79 -7.13 -2.14
C SER A 20 -8.08 -5.80 -2.46
N ILE A 21 -8.24 -5.31 -3.69
CA ILE A 21 -7.65 -4.02 -4.12
C ILE A 21 -8.05 -2.87 -3.16
N ASN A 22 -9.31 -2.82 -2.73
CA ASN A 22 -9.78 -1.82 -1.76
C ASN A 22 -9.07 -1.94 -0.41
N GLU A 23 -8.88 -3.16 0.10
CA GLU A 23 -8.15 -3.37 1.35
C GLU A 23 -6.68 -2.97 1.23
N ILE A 24 -6.04 -3.24 0.10
CA ILE A 24 -4.65 -2.80 -0.16
C ILE A 24 -4.57 -1.28 -0.16
N ILE A 25 -5.52 -0.60 -0.81
CA ILE A 25 -5.60 0.87 -0.82
C ILE A 25 -5.74 1.40 0.61
N SER A 26 -6.68 0.89 1.41
CA SER A 26 -6.88 1.33 2.80
C SER A 26 -5.63 1.09 3.67
N LEU A 27 -4.94 -0.04 3.48
CA LEU A 27 -3.69 -0.31 4.19
C LEU A 27 -2.59 0.69 3.79
N LEU A 28 -2.43 0.97 2.49
CA LEU A 28 -1.44 1.94 2.01
C LEU A 28 -1.71 3.35 2.52
N GLU A 29 -2.98 3.78 2.54
CA GLU A 29 -3.38 5.06 3.11
C GLU A 29 -3.07 5.16 4.61
N ALA A 30 -3.36 4.09 5.37
CA ALA A 30 -3.06 4.03 6.80
C ALA A 30 -1.55 4.08 7.08
N GLU A 31 -0.73 3.40 6.27
CA GLU A 31 0.73 3.45 6.42
C GLU A 31 1.32 4.80 6.03
N LEU A 32 0.80 5.44 4.96
CA LEU A 32 1.21 6.79 4.58
C LEU A 32 0.83 7.83 5.64
N ALA A 33 -0.29 7.65 6.33
CA ALA A 33 -0.70 8.53 7.44
C ALA A 33 0.29 8.49 8.63
N LYS A 34 1.06 7.40 8.80
CA LYS A 34 2.13 7.34 9.80
C LYS A 34 3.31 8.26 9.44
N GLY A 35 3.50 8.55 8.16
CA GLY A 35 4.49 9.51 7.67
C GLY A 35 5.94 9.19 8.06
N GLU A 36 6.74 10.24 8.15
CA GLU A 36 8.19 10.14 8.41
C GLU A 36 8.55 9.68 9.82
N ALA A 37 7.58 9.59 10.73
CA ALA A 37 7.77 9.05 12.07
C ALA A 37 8.13 7.55 12.04
N ILE A 38 7.69 6.83 11.01
CA ILE A 38 7.87 5.39 10.87
C ILE A 38 8.64 5.05 9.59
N TYR A 39 8.44 5.81 8.52
CA TYR A 39 9.02 5.52 7.22
C TYR A 39 10.05 6.55 6.79
N THR A 40 11.07 6.12 6.05
CA THR A 40 11.95 7.05 5.35
C THR A 40 11.24 7.69 4.16
N PRO A 41 11.67 8.87 3.67
CA PRO A 41 11.09 9.48 2.47
C PRO A 41 11.09 8.56 1.25
N ALA A 42 12.11 7.71 1.11
CA ALA A 42 12.17 6.72 0.03
C ALA A 42 11.11 5.61 0.19
N GLU A 43 10.88 5.14 1.41
CA GLU A 43 9.81 4.17 1.70
C GLU A 43 8.42 4.80 1.48
N LEU A 44 8.19 6.03 1.95
CA LEU A 44 6.93 6.75 1.72
C LEU A 44 6.67 6.94 0.22
N LYS A 45 7.69 7.31 -0.56
CA LYS A 45 7.57 7.41 -2.01
C LYS A 45 7.15 6.08 -2.64
N LYS A 46 7.73 4.96 -2.20
CA LYS A 46 7.32 3.62 -2.68
C LYS A 46 5.87 3.30 -2.34
N LEU A 47 5.42 3.59 -1.10
CA LEU A 47 4.04 3.37 -0.68
C LEU A 47 3.07 4.25 -1.48
N ALA A 48 3.41 5.52 -1.72
CA ALA A 48 2.60 6.45 -2.50
C ALA A 48 2.50 6.03 -3.98
N THR A 49 3.60 5.58 -4.59
CA THR A 49 3.58 5.02 -5.95
C THR A 49 2.66 3.81 -6.04
N LYS A 50 2.78 2.84 -5.12
CA LYS A 50 1.88 1.68 -5.06
C LYS A 50 0.41 2.11 -4.89
N LEU A 51 0.14 3.08 -4.03
CA LEU A 51 -1.24 3.57 -3.83
C LEU A 51 -1.83 4.11 -5.13
N SER A 52 -1.05 4.87 -5.91
CA SER A 52 -1.48 5.35 -7.23
C SER A 52 -1.78 4.18 -8.17
N GLU A 53 -0.87 3.21 -8.28
CA GLU A 53 -1.03 2.04 -9.15
C GLU A 53 -2.31 1.24 -8.83
N TYR A 54 -2.58 0.99 -7.54
CA TYR A 54 -3.78 0.26 -7.12
C TYR A 54 -5.07 1.07 -7.37
N ARG A 55 -5.05 2.40 -7.18
CA ARG A 55 -6.19 3.26 -7.50
C ARG A 55 -6.46 3.31 -9.00
N ASP A 56 -5.42 3.37 -9.81
CA ASP A 56 -5.54 3.33 -11.28
C ASP A 56 -6.08 1.98 -11.75
N HIS A 57 -5.59 0.87 -11.16
CA HIS A 57 -6.11 -0.46 -11.42
C HIS A 57 -7.61 -0.57 -11.06
N LEU A 58 -7.99 -0.09 -9.86
CA LEU A 58 -9.40 -0.07 -9.44
C LEU A 58 -10.26 0.73 -10.41
N ARG A 59 -9.79 1.91 -10.83
CA ARG A 59 -10.49 2.76 -11.80
C ARG A 59 -10.74 2.01 -13.11
N VAL A 60 -9.72 1.35 -13.66
CA VAL A 60 -9.84 0.55 -14.89
C VAL A 60 -10.88 -0.56 -14.73
N LEU A 61 -10.86 -1.30 -13.61
CA LEU A 61 -11.83 -2.37 -13.34
C LEU A 61 -13.27 -1.85 -13.22
N THR A 62 -13.46 -0.66 -12.66
CA THR A 62 -14.80 -0.08 -12.47
C THR A 62 -15.37 0.60 -13.72
N GLN A 63 -14.53 1.00 -14.68
CA GLN A 63 -14.96 1.69 -15.91
C GLN A 63 -15.14 0.74 -17.12
N GLY A 64 -14.70 -0.51 -17.01
CA GLY A 64 -14.81 -1.53 -18.08
C GLY A 64 -15.96 -2.53 -17.92
N GLY A 65 -17.01 -2.18 -17.14
CA GLY A 65 -18.19 -3.02 -16.88
C GLY A 65 -19.43 -2.55 -17.61
#